data_AF-A0A814EGN2-F1
#
_entry.id   AF-A0A814EGN2-F1
#
_cell.length_a   1.000
_cell.length_b   1.000
_cell.length_c   1.000
_cell.angle_alpha   90.00
_cell.angle_beta   90.00
_cell.angle_gamma   90.00
#
_symmetry.space_group_name_H-M   'P 1'
#
loop_
_entity.id
_entity.type
_entity.pdbx_description
1 polymer ?
#
loop_
_entity_poly.entity_id
_entity_poly.type
_entity_poly.pdbx_seq_one_letter_code
_entity_poly.pdbx_strand_id
1 'polypeptide(L)'
;MLESDRHHVVKWSAQTNLTVGQTDKHLNTPDGIYFDRSSDTLYVADSTNNRIQKWAKDSSSDIQVARSNTSAPSEDAGSLDKPNGVWIDQQTQIVYVADTLNNRVIHWLSDTSVDDSLMKS
;
A
#
# COMPACT_ATOMS: atom_id res chain seq x y z
N MET A 1 -15.16 -33.78 -2.52
CA MET A 1 -14.77 -33.90 -1.09
C MET A 1 -13.62 -32.93 -0.84
N LEU A 2 -13.58 -32.39 0.36
CA LEU A 2 -12.94 -31.14 0.83
C LEU A 2 -11.43 -30.98 0.57
N GLU A 3 -11.02 -29.70 0.53
CA GLU A 3 -9.67 -29.14 0.41
C GLU A 3 -8.71 -29.49 1.57
N SER A 4 -7.39 -29.43 1.31
CA SER A 4 -6.46 -28.67 2.17
C SER A 4 -5.09 -28.53 1.48
N ASP A 5 -4.78 -27.33 1.00
CA ASP A 5 -3.48 -26.65 1.26
C ASP A 5 -3.49 -25.26 0.61
N ARG A 6 -4.17 -24.32 1.29
CA ARG A 6 -4.14 -22.88 0.97
C ARG A 6 -3.09 -22.16 1.82
N HIS A 7 -1.81 -22.42 1.57
CA HIS A 7 -0.72 -21.59 2.08
C HIS A 7 0.32 -21.33 0.99
N HIS A 8 -0.06 -20.58 -0.04
CA HIS A 8 0.93 -20.06 -0.98
C HIS A 8 1.56 -18.80 -0.38
N VAL A 9 2.79 -18.93 0.11
CA VAL A 9 3.71 -17.78 0.15
C VAL A 9 4.28 -17.66 -1.26
N VAL A 10 3.77 -16.71 -2.03
CA VAL A 10 4.37 -16.39 -3.34
C VAL A 10 5.70 -15.68 -3.05
N LYS A 11 6.79 -16.42 -3.19
CA LYS A 11 8.13 -15.84 -3.32
C LYS A 11 8.15 -15.04 -4.63
N TRP A 12 8.11 -13.71 -4.54
CA TRP A 12 8.42 -12.88 -5.70
C TRP A 12 9.85 -13.22 -6.14
N SER A 13 10.04 -13.56 -7.40
CA SER A 13 11.37 -13.78 -7.94
C SER A 13 12.16 -12.48 -7.73
N ALA A 14 13.30 -12.58 -7.05
CA ALA A 14 14.31 -11.55 -7.19
C ALA A 14 14.73 -11.60 -8.66
N GLN A 15 14.18 -10.71 -9.49
CA GLN A 15 14.84 -10.35 -10.74
C GLN A 15 16.10 -9.59 -10.31
N THR A 16 17.20 -10.33 -10.21
CA THR A 16 18.45 -9.92 -9.55
C THR A 16 19.23 -8.82 -10.29
N ASN A 17 18.61 -8.08 -11.22
CA ASN A 17 19.25 -7.04 -12.02
C ASN A 17 18.45 -5.73 -12.11
N LEU A 18 17.56 -5.45 -11.16
CA LEU A 18 16.88 -4.15 -11.05
C LEU A 18 17.13 -3.55 -9.67
N THR A 19 17.52 -2.27 -9.63
CA THR A 19 17.73 -1.52 -8.39
C THR A 19 16.42 -1.50 -7.57
N VAL A 20 16.51 -1.86 -6.28
CA VAL A 20 15.38 -1.84 -5.34
C VAL A 20 14.68 -0.46 -5.40
N GLY A 21 13.34 -0.46 -5.46
CA GLY A 21 12.53 0.76 -5.37
C GLY A 21 12.37 1.60 -6.65
N GLN A 22 12.84 1.14 -7.82
CA GLN A 22 12.70 1.90 -9.08
C GLN A 22 11.35 1.74 -9.79
N THR A 23 10.54 0.72 -9.44
CA THR A 23 9.26 0.46 -10.12
C THR A 23 8.14 0.25 -9.12
N ASP A 24 6.88 0.43 -9.56
CA ASP A 24 5.67 0.19 -8.76
C ASP A 24 5.50 -1.23 -8.25
N LYS A 25 6.34 -2.15 -8.72
CA LYS A 25 6.25 -3.58 -8.43
C LYS A 25 7.25 -4.06 -7.38
N HIS A 26 8.19 -3.22 -6.96
CA HIS A 26 9.23 -3.58 -5.99
C HIS A 26 8.98 -2.94 -4.62
N LEU A 27 9.10 -3.74 -3.56
CA LEU A 27 9.08 -3.27 -2.18
C LEU A 27 10.48 -2.85 -1.72
N ASN A 28 10.53 -1.90 -0.79
CA ASN A 28 11.74 -1.42 -0.15
C ASN A 28 11.49 -1.20 1.35
N THR A 29 11.96 -2.15 2.17
CA THR A 29 11.73 -2.16 3.63
C THR A 29 10.23 -2.03 3.97
N PRO A 30 9.38 -2.99 3.58
CA PRO A 30 7.97 -2.94 3.95
C PRO A 30 7.78 -3.26 5.43
N ASP A 31 7.14 -2.38 6.19
CA ASP A 31 6.99 -2.55 7.64
C ASP A 31 5.59 -3.05 8.08
N GLY A 32 4.56 -2.94 7.23
CA GLY A 32 3.20 -3.32 7.59
C GLY A 32 2.38 -3.82 6.42
N ILE A 33 1.42 -4.71 6.73
CA ILE A 33 0.50 -5.31 5.76
C ILE A 33 -0.92 -5.40 6.31
N TYR A 34 -1.91 -5.32 5.43
CA TYR A 34 -3.31 -5.61 5.74
C TYR A 34 -3.97 -6.35 4.57
N PHE A 35 -4.67 -7.45 4.86
CA PHE A 35 -5.41 -8.19 3.85
C PHE A 35 -6.92 -7.96 4.00
N ASP A 36 -7.50 -7.23 3.04
CA ASP A 36 -8.94 -7.06 2.95
C ASP A 36 -9.56 -8.30 2.30
N ARG A 37 -10.17 -9.14 3.12
CA ARG A 37 -10.86 -10.36 2.66
C ARG A 37 -12.12 -10.09 1.83
N SER A 38 -12.71 -8.91 1.94
CA SER A 38 -13.95 -8.58 1.23
C SER A 38 -13.69 -8.29 -0.25
N SER A 39 -12.56 -7.64 -0.53
CA SER A 39 -12.07 -7.31 -1.88
C SER A 39 -10.93 -8.22 -2.34
N ASP A 40 -10.54 -9.19 -1.52
CA ASP A 40 -9.39 -10.08 -1.77
C ASP A 40 -8.11 -9.27 -2.13
N THR A 41 -7.90 -8.13 -1.46
CA THR A 41 -6.81 -7.18 -1.75
C THR A 41 -5.82 -7.07 -0.59
N LEU A 42 -4.53 -7.18 -0.89
CA LEU A 42 -3.44 -6.97 0.07
C LEU A 42 -2.92 -5.54 -0.04
N TYR A 43 -2.86 -4.84 1.08
CA TYR A 43 -2.23 -3.53 1.21
C TYR A 43 -0.88 -3.70 1.91
N VAL A 44 0.14 -3.00 1.41
CA VAL A 44 1.50 -3.04 1.95
C VAL A 44 2.00 -1.62 2.16
N ALA A 45 2.43 -1.32 3.39
CA ALA A 45 3.19 -0.12 3.69
C ALA A 45 4.64 -0.32 3.23
N ASP A 46 4.97 0.29 2.10
CA ASP A 46 6.28 0.18 1.45
C ASP A 46 7.16 1.34 1.93
N SER A 47 7.67 1.18 3.15
CA SER A 47 8.05 2.29 4.03
C SER A 47 9.22 3.12 3.49
N THR A 48 10.27 2.51 2.94
CA THR A 48 11.40 3.29 2.39
C THR A 48 11.05 3.91 1.02
N ASN A 49 10.01 3.43 0.35
CA ASN A 49 9.48 4.08 -0.85
C ASN A 49 8.40 5.13 -0.54
N ASN A 50 8.08 5.38 0.73
CA ASN A 50 7.08 6.37 1.16
C ASN A 50 5.73 6.22 0.42
N ARG A 51 5.24 4.98 0.34
CA ARG A 51 3.99 4.67 -0.36
C ARG A 51 3.22 3.53 0.27
N ILE A 52 1.93 3.45 -0.07
CA ILE A 52 1.12 2.26 0.13
C ILE A 52 0.88 1.61 -1.23
N GLN A 53 1.16 0.32 -1.34
CA GLN A 53 0.79 -0.49 -2.51
C GLN A 53 -0.45 -1.32 -2.20
N LYS A 54 -1.31 -1.54 -3.20
CA LYS A 54 -2.46 -2.49 -3.14
C LYS A 54 -2.33 -3.54 -4.23
N TRP A 55 -2.51 -4.81 -3.86
CA TRP A 55 -2.30 -5.97 -4.70
C TRP A 55 -3.58 -6.80 -4.69
N ALA A 56 -4.30 -6.84 -5.81
CA ALA A 56 -5.44 -7.72 -5.95
C ALA A 56 -4.97 -9.18 -6.03
N LYS A 57 -5.60 -10.07 -5.26
CA LYS A 57 -5.34 -11.50 -5.32
C LYS A 57 -5.60 -12.01 -6.73
N ASP A 58 -4.76 -12.95 -7.16
CA ASP A 58 -4.76 -13.57 -8.50
C ASP A 58 -4.39 -12.64 -9.68
N SER A 59 -4.03 -11.38 -9.42
CA SER A 59 -3.50 -10.48 -10.45
C SER A 59 -2.07 -10.04 -10.14
N SER A 60 -1.10 -10.76 -10.69
CA SER A 60 0.32 -10.37 -10.65
C SER A 60 0.63 -9.12 -11.49
N SER A 61 -0.34 -8.64 -12.28
CA SER A 61 -0.25 -7.43 -13.09
C SER A 61 -0.87 -6.18 -12.46
N ASP A 62 -1.74 -6.32 -11.45
CA ASP A 62 -2.53 -5.21 -10.88
C ASP A 62 -1.97 -4.69 -9.55
N ILE A 63 -0.64 -4.64 -9.44
CA ILE A 63 -0.02 -3.86 -8.36
C ILE A 63 -0.26 -2.39 -8.65
N GLN A 64 -0.99 -1.72 -7.75
CA GLN A 64 -1.28 -0.30 -7.86
C GLN A 64 -0.71 0.44 -6.65
N VAL A 65 -0.24 1.66 -6.89
CA VAL A 65 0.10 2.59 -5.82
C VAL A 65 -1.20 3.19 -5.31
N ALA A 66 -1.60 2.81 -4.09
CA ALA A 66 -2.79 3.37 -3.43
C ALA A 66 -2.54 4.82 -2.99
N ARG A 67 -1.28 5.15 -2.64
CA ARG A 67 -0.80 6.51 -2.39
C ARG A 67 0.72 6.54 -2.45
N SER A 68 1.32 7.51 -3.12
CA SER A 68 2.75 7.84 -3.03
C SER A 68 2.95 9.34 -3.05
N ASN A 69 4.14 9.77 -2.63
CA ASN A 69 4.56 11.14 -2.86
C ASN A 69 4.75 11.38 -4.37
N THR A 70 4.30 12.53 -4.87
CA THR A 70 4.65 13.03 -6.21
C THR A 70 5.88 13.96 -6.16
N SER A 71 6.36 14.27 -4.96
CA SER A 71 7.49 15.16 -4.65
C SER A 71 8.24 14.68 -3.39
N ALA A 72 9.23 15.43 -2.90
CA ALA A 72 9.88 15.11 -1.62
C ALA A 72 8.86 15.09 -0.47
N PRO A 73 9.09 14.31 0.60
CA PRO A 73 8.23 14.32 1.77
C PRO A 73 7.94 15.74 2.26
N SER A 74 6.67 16.09 2.42
CA SER A 74 6.23 17.37 3.00
C SER A 74 5.19 17.14 4.09
N GLU A 75 5.02 18.12 4.97
CA GLU A 75 4.00 18.06 6.02
C GLU A 75 2.56 18.16 5.45
N ASP A 76 2.41 18.47 4.15
CA ASP A 76 1.11 18.57 3.50
C ASP A 76 0.37 17.23 3.53
N ALA A 77 -0.96 17.28 3.55
CA ALA A 77 -1.82 16.09 3.58
C ALA A 77 -1.53 15.10 2.43
N GLY A 78 -0.90 15.56 1.34
CA GLY A 78 -0.49 14.77 0.18
C GLY A 78 0.55 13.68 0.46
N SER A 79 1.49 13.94 1.37
CA SER A 79 2.75 13.19 1.42
C SER A 79 2.86 12.22 2.61
N LEU A 80 3.49 11.06 2.37
CA LEU A 80 3.88 10.06 3.35
C LEU A 80 5.39 10.16 3.68
N ASP A 81 5.74 9.87 4.93
CA ASP A 81 7.12 9.68 5.38
C ASP A 81 7.24 8.51 6.36
N LYS A 82 7.87 7.42 5.89
CA LYS A 82 7.95 6.12 6.57
C LYS A 82 6.59 5.62 7.08
N PRO A 83 5.62 5.37 6.17
CA PRO A 83 4.39 4.70 6.56
C PRO A 83 4.72 3.33 7.16
N ASN A 84 4.18 3.02 8.34
CA ASN A 84 4.50 1.78 9.05
C ASN A 84 3.29 0.84 9.11
N GLY A 85 2.21 1.26 9.77
CA GLY A 85 0.97 0.49 9.87
C GLY A 85 -0.04 0.91 8.80
N VAL A 86 -0.78 -0.07 8.26
CA VAL A 86 -1.94 0.13 7.40
C VAL A 86 -3.13 -0.68 7.94
N TRP A 87 -4.31 -0.08 7.96
CA TRP A 87 -5.56 -0.74 8.33
C TRP A 87 -6.71 -0.22 7.47
N ILE A 88 -7.68 -1.06 7.14
CA ILE A 88 -8.85 -0.67 6.35
C ILE A 88 -10.13 -1.00 7.11
N ASP A 89 -11.00 0.00 7.26
CA ASP A 89 -12.38 -0.23 7.66
C ASP A 89 -13.13 -0.81 6.45
N GLN A 90 -13.48 -2.09 6.53
CA GLN A 90 -14.11 -2.81 5.42
C GLN A 90 -15.55 -2.33 5.15
N GLN A 91 -16.21 -1.68 6.12
CA GLN A 91 -17.58 -1.18 5.93
C GLN A 91 -17.58 0.15 5.18
N THR A 92 -16.68 1.05 5.57
CA THR A 92 -16.58 2.41 5.01
C THR A 92 -15.56 2.51 3.88
N GLN A 93 -14.74 1.48 3.70
CA GLN A 93 -13.62 1.43 2.75
C GLN A 93 -12.59 2.54 3.00
N ILE A 94 -12.46 3.02 4.25
CA ILE A 94 -11.44 4.00 4.63
C ILE A 94 -10.14 3.27 4.98
N VAL A 95 -9.06 3.68 4.32
CA VAL A 95 -7.68 3.27 4.63
C VAL A 95 -7.12 4.23 5.67
N TYR A 96 -6.53 3.69 6.73
CA TYR A 96 -5.79 4.41 7.76
C TYR A 96 -4.32 4.02 7.72
N VAL A 97 -3.43 5.00 7.81
CA VAL A 97 -1.99 4.78 7.79
C VAL A 97 -1.30 5.54 8.92
N ALA A 98 -0.45 4.83 9.65
CA ALA A 98 0.50 5.45 10.57
C ALA A 98 1.67 6.04 9.77
N ASP A 99 1.68 7.36 9.64
CA ASP A 99 2.65 8.14 8.87
C ASP A 99 3.77 8.60 9.80
N THR A 100 4.68 7.65 10.08
CA THR A 100 5.49 7.61 11.31
C THR A 100 6.38 8.83 11.50
N LEU A 101 7.13 9.25 10.48
CA LEU A 101 8.05 10.37 10.62
C LEU A 101 7.34 11.73 10.54
N ASN A 102 6.13 11.76 9.99
CA ASN A 102 5.25 12.92 10.07
C ASN A 102 4.45 12.98 11.39
N ASN A 103 4.64 12.03 12.31
CA ASN A 103 3.98 11.97 13.63
C ASN A 103 2.43 12.07 13.55
N ARG A 104 1.83 11.49 12.52
CA ARG A 104 0.38 11.59 12.28
C ARG A 104 -0.24 10.27 11.84
N VAL A 105 -1.57 10.26 11.84
CA VAL A 105 -2.38 9.26 11.14
C VAL A 105 -3.09 9.97 10.00
N ILE A 106 -2.96 9.44 8.79
CA ILE A 106 -3.74 9.91 7.64
C ILE A 106 -4.75 8.86 7.22
N HIS A 107 -5.81 9.30 6.55
CA HIS A 107 -6.82 8.40 6.02
C HIS A 107 -7.40 8.88 4.69
N TRP A 108 -7.87 7.94 3.87
CA TRP A 108 -8.54 8.22 2.60
C TRP A 108 -9.44 7.04 2.20
N LEU A 109 -10.33 7.25 1.22
CA LEU A 109 -11.14 6.17 0.65
C LEU A 109 -10.29 5.26 -0.23
N SER A 110 -10.43 3.93 -0.10
CA SER A 110 -9.60 2.95 -0.81
C SER A 110 -9.75 2.98 -2.34
N ASP A 111 -10.86 3.54 -2.83
CA ASP A 111 -11.23 3.60 -4.23
C ASP A 111 -11.00 4.99 -4.88
N THR A 112 -10.46 5.96 -4.14
CA THR A 112 -10.02 7.22 -4.77
C THR A 112 -8.72 6.96 -5.52
N SER A 113 -8.82 6.71 -6.82
CA SER A 113 -7.69 6.84 -7.75
C SER A 113 -7.26 8.31 -7.75
N VAL A 114 -6.23 8.64 -6.97
CA VAL A 114 -5.45 9.89 -6.95
C VAL A 114 -6.08 11.06 -7.74
N ASP A 115 -7.22 11.57 -7.28
CA ASP A 115 -7.71 12.88 -7.70
C ASP A 115 -7.67 13.77 -6.45
N ASP A 116 -6.51 14.40 -6.27
CA ASP A 116 -6.18 15.31 -5.16
C ASP A 116 -7.04 16.59 -5.15
N SER A 117 -8.03 16.75 -6.03
CA SER A 117 -8.90 17.92 -6.07
C SER A 117 -9.96 17.96 -4.95
N LEU A 118 -10.24 16.82 -4.28
CA LEU A 118 -11.34 16.72 -3.31
C LEU A 118 -10.93 16.68 -1.83
N MET A 119 -9.62 16.64 -1.51
CA MET A 119 -9.13 16.54 -0.13
C MET A 119 -8.83 17.91 0.51
N LYS A 120 -9.18 19.02 -0.14
CA LYS A 120 -9.08 20.39 0.41
C LYS A 120 -10.45 20.83 0.95
N SER A 121 -10.77 20.47 2.18
CA SER A 121 -11.83 21.12 2.95
C SER A 121 -11.39 21.30 4.39
#